data_AF-A0A438BLB4-F1
#
_entry.id   AF-A0A438BLB4-F1
#
_cell.length_a   1.000
_cell.length_b   1.000
_cell.length_c   1.000
_cell.angle_alpha   90.00
_cell.angle_beta   90.00
_cell.angle_gamma   90.00
#
_symmetry.space_group_name_H-M   'P 1'
#
loop_
_entity.id
_entity.type
_entity.pdbx_description
1 polymer ?
#
loop_
_entity_poly.entity_id
_entity_poly.type
_entity_poly.pdbx_seq_one_letter_code
_entity_poly.pdbx_strand_id
1 'polypeptide(L)'
;MEARLAKVELAMADTREGLDLIEQGMEKGLEDLREQIQDLRERVLVSQVQPVSHEEFVSFQGKVLSMLASMESRIEALATRMESRDQEVRQELAIYKAAVSARVMATQEASRVEVPKPHRFSGNRDAKELDNFLWHMERYFEAIALTDEAAKVCHMEKDICTIETWEDFKREIKRQFYPEDVAYLARKNMRRLKHTGSIRDYVKEFSSLMLEIPNMTEEELLFNFMDNLQGGDSSKIESLEDSHAMGGGDEVPRDHNAPKKGSGKTSNVREGRDKAERKEFTPKIKCFLCDGPHWARDCPKRKALMP
;
A
#
# COMPACT_ATOMS: atom_id res chain seq x y z
N MET A 1 29.87 98.42 55.10
CA MET A 1 28.72 97.62 55.55
C MET A 1 27.61 97.67 54.51
N GLU A 2 27.28 98.87 54.00
CA GLU A 2 26.26 99.12 52.97
C GLU A 2 26.43 98.31 51.66
N ALA A 3 27.64 98.23 51.09
CA ALA A 3 27.85 97.47 49.85
C ALA A 3 27.60 95.95 49.96
N ARG A 4 27.67 95.39 51.18
CA ARG A 4 27.30 93.99 51.45
C ARG A 4 25.79 93.83 51.63
N LEU A 5 25.13 94.84 52.21
CA LEU A 5 23.69 94.90 52.37
C LEU A 5 22.98 94.96 51.01
N ALA A 6 23.43 95.84 50.11
CA ALA A 6 22.86 95.99 48.76
C ALA A 6 22.97 94.70 47.92
N LYS A 7 24.05 93.90 48.09
CA LYS A 7 24.20 92.61 47.43
C LYS A 7 23.24 91.54 47.97
N VAL A 8 22.96 91.59 49.27
CA VAL A 8 21.99 90.69 49.91
C VAL A 8 20.58 91.08 49.48
N GLU A 9 20.25 92.37 49.43
CA GLU A 9 18.97 92.86 48.91
C GLU A 9 18.75 92.45 47.46
N LEU A 10 19.76 92.58 46.59
CA LEU A 10 19.69 92.11 45.21
C LEU A 10 19.49 90.59 45.14
N ALA A 11 20.28 89.80 45.88
CA ALA A 11 20.14 88.34 45.90
C ALA A 11 18.78 87.88 46.43
N MET A 12 18.20 88.59 47.42
CA MET A 12 16.85 88.31 47.91
C MET A 12 15.79 88.70 46.87
N ALA A 13 15.97 89.79 46.13
CA ALA A 13 15.08 90.17 45.03
C ALA A 13 15.12 89.13 43.91
N ASP A 14 16.30 88.69 43.49
CA ASP A 14 16.48 87.64 42.48
C ASP A 14 15.88 86.30 42.95
N THR A 15 16.05 85.95 44.22
CA THR A 15 15.45 84.74 44.81
C THR A 15 13.92 84.85 44.84
N ARG A 16 13.39 86.03 45.16
CA ARG A 16 11.94 86.29 45.17
C ARG A 16 11.35 86.20 43.77
N GLU A 17 11.99 86.81 42.78
CA GLU A 17 11.58 86.69 41.36
C GLU A 17 11.64 85.23 40.89
N GLY A 18 12.67 84.49 41.29
CA GLY A 18 12.76 83.05 41.01
C GLY A 18 11.63 82.23 41.64
N LEU A 19 11.22 82.56 42.86
CA LEU A 19 10.07 81.93 43.53
C LEU A 19 8.74 82.29 42.84
N ASP A 20 8.55 83.56 42.46
CA ASP A 20 7.35 84.02 41.76
C ASP A 20 7.20 83.31 40.39
N LEU A 21 8.30 83.09 39.67
CA LEU A 21 8.31 82.34 38.41
C LEU A 21 7.98 80.85 38.61
N ILE A 22 8.44 80.24 39.71
CA ILE A 22 8.11 78.86 40.05
C ILE A 22 6.63 78.74 40.40
N GLU A 23 6.10 79.66 41.22
CA GLU A 23 4.69 79.69 41.60
C GLU A 23 3.80 79.85 40.36
N GLN A 24 4.12 80.78 39.47
CA GLN A 24 3.38 80.98 38.22
C GLN A 24 3.48 79.77 37.29
N GLY A 25 4.65 79.12 37.21
CA GLY A 25 4.84 77.90 36.44
C GLY A 25 4.01 76.72 36.98
N MET A 26 3.91 76.59 38.30
CA MET A 26 3.09 75.58 38.96
C MET A 26 1.59 75.85 38.76
N GLU A 27 1.16 77.10 38.91
CA GLU A 27 -0.24 77.49 38.72
C GLU A 27 -0.69 77.21 37.29
N LYS A 28 0.13 77.59 36.29
CA LYS A 28 -0.13 77.27 34.88
C LYS A 28 -0.16 75.76 34.63
N GLY A 29 0.78 75.01 35.18
CA GLY A 29 0.82 73.55 35.03
C GLY A 29 -0.40 72.84 35.63
N LEU A 30 -0.96 73.38 36.72
CA LEU A 30 -2.19 72.88 37.32
C LEU A 30 -3.43 73.24 36.49
N GLU A 31 -3.47 74.43 35.89
CA GLU A 31 -4.56 74.84 35.00
C GLU A 31 -4.58 73.99 33.72
N ASP A 32 -3.42 73.77 33.09
CA ASP A 32 -3.27 72.90 31.92
C ASP A 32 -3.71 71.45 32.23
N LEU A 33 -3.38 70.94 33.42
CA LEU A 33 -3.80 69.60 33.85
C LEU A 33 -5.32 69.53 34.07
N ARG A 34 -5.93 70.59 34.61
CA ARG A 34 -7.39 70.68 34.80
C ARG A 34 -8.11 70.66 33.45
N GLU A 35 -7.64 71.43 32.48
CA GLU A 35 -8.20 71.45 31.12
C GLU A 35 -8.10 70.08 30.45
N GLN A 36 -6.94 69.40 30.56
CA GLN A 36 -6.76 68.06 30.00
C GLN A 36 -7.72 67.02 30.61
N ILE A 37 -7.95 67.08 31.93
CA ILE A 37 -8.90 66.18 32.59
C ILE A 37 -10.33 66.47 32.12
N GLN A 38 -10.69 67.74 31.94
CA GLN A 38 -12.02 68.13 31.50
C GLN A 38 -12.27 67.74 30.04
N ASP A 39 -11.29 67.95 29.17
CA ASP A 39 -11.33 67.54 27.77
C ASP A 39 -11.35 66.01 27.62
N LEU A 40 -10.60 65.26 28.45
CA LEU A 40 -10.71 63.80 28.49
C LEU A 40 -12.12 63.36 28.92
N ARG A 41 -12.71 64.01 29.92
CA ARG A 41 -14.07 63.75 30.39
C ARG A 41 -15.10 64.03 29.29
N GLU A 42 -14.97 65.14 28.56
CA GLU A 42 -15.84 65.45 27.43
C GLU A 42 -15.65 64.46 26.27
N ARG A 43 -14.43 64.08 25.92
CA ARG A 43 -14.17 63.07 24.89
C ARG A 43 -14.78 61.71 25.24
N VAL A 44 -14.76 61.32 26.51
CA VAL A 44 -15.43 60.10 27.01
C VAL A 44 -16.95 60.23 26.91
N LEU A 45 -17.52 61.40 27.22
CA LEU A 45 -18.96 61.65 27.10
C LEU A 45 -19.45 61.74 25.65
N VAL A 46 -18.67 62.34 24.74
CA VAL A 46 -18.99 62.46 23.30
C VAL A 46 -18.87 61.10 22.60
N SER A 47 -18.07 60.19 23.13
CA SER A 47 -18.00 58.79 22.68
C SER A 47 -19.20 57.94 23.14
N GLN A 48 -20.30 58.55 23.61
CA GLN A 48 -21.58 57.90 23.83
C GLN A 48 -22.10 57.27 22.53
N VAL A 49 -21.70 56.02 22.28
CA VAL A 49 -22.65 55.04 21.80
C VAL A 49 -23.78 55.04 22.83
N GLN A 50 -24.99 55.45 22.42
CA GLN A 50 -26.14 55.35 23.32
C GLN A 50 -26.20 53.90 23.83
N PRO A 51 -26.17 53.66 25.15
CA PRO A 51 -26.51 52.35 25.66
C PRO A 51 -27.96 52.12 25.22
N VAL A 52 -28.17 51.11 24.38
CA VAL A 52 -29.51 50.60 24.07
C VAL A 52 -30.25 50.42 25.39
N SER A 53 -31.48 50.92 25.50
CA SER A 53 -32.23 50.79 26.74
C SER A 53 -32.34 49.31 27.11
N HIS A 54 -32.32 49.01 28.40
CA HIS A 54 -32.48 47.63 28.87
C HIS A 54 -33.74 46.97 28.28
N GLU A 55 -34.81 47.75 28.08
CA GLU A 55 -36.06 47.29 27.46
C GLU A 55 -35.89 46.92 25.96
N GLU A 56 -35.18 47.73 25.18
CA GLU A 56 -34.90 47.43 23.77
C GLU A 56 -33.99 46.21 23.61
N PHE A 57 -33.00 46.05 24.49
CA PHE A 57 -32.13 44.88 24.51
C PHE A 57 -32.91 43.61 24.84
N VAL A 58 -33.76 43.64 25.88
CA VAL A 58 -34.65 42.52 26.24
C VAL A 58 -35.64 42.22 25.11
N SER A 59 -36.18 43.25 24.44
CA SER A 59 -37.05 43.07 23.27
C SER A 59 -36.32 42.39 22.10
N PHE A 60 -35.08 42.80 21.82
CA PHE A 60 -34.25 42.16 20.80
C PHE A 60 -33.94 40.70 21.16
N GLN A 61 -33.55 40.43 22.40
CA GLN A 61 -33.34 39.05 22.88
C GLN A 61 -34.60 38.20 22.70
N GLY A 62 -35.78 38.73 23.04
CA GLY A 62 -37.06 38.05 22.84
C GLY A 62 -37.35 37.74 21.37
N LYS A 63 -37.07 38.67 20.46
CA LYS A 63 -37.21 38.46 19.00
C LYS A 63 -36.23 37.42 18.46
N VAL A 64 -34.98 37.43 18.95
CA VAL A 64 -33.98 36.42 18.56
C VAL A 64 -34.40 35.05 19.06
N LEU A 65 -34.84 34.94 20.31
CA LEU A 65 -35.32 33.68 20.89
C LEU A 65 -36.57 33.15 20.15
N SER A 66 -37.52 34.01 19.79
CA SER A 66 -38.71 33.58 19.03
C SER A 66 -38.36 33.14 17.60
N MET A 67 -37.41 33.81 16.95
CA MET A 67 -36.90 33.39 15.65
C MET A 67 -36.19 32.04 15.73
N LEU A 68 -35.37 31.83 16.76
CA LEU A 68 -34.70 30.55 17.01
C LEU A 68 -35.71 29.42 17.25
N ALA A 69 -36.70 29.64 18.11
CA ALA A 69 -37.78 28.66 18.35
C ALA A 69 -38.57 28.36 17.07
N SER A 70 -38.84 29.37 16.24
CA SER A 70 -39.50 29.17 14.94
C SER A 70 -38.64 28.36 13.97
N MET A 71 -37.33 28.59 13.92
CA MET A 71 -36.40 27.83 13.10
C MET A 71 -36.31 26.38 13.57
N GLU A 72 -36.19 26.17 14.88
CA GLU A 72 -36.16 24.84 15.50
C GLU A 72 -37.42 24.05 15.15
N SER A 73 -38.61 24.64 15.32
CA SER A 73 -39.88 24.01 14.93
C SER A 73 -39.94 23.66 13.44
N ARG A 74 -39.41 24.52 12.56
CA ARG A 74 -39.36 24.24 11.12
C ARG A 74 -38.39 23.10 10.78
N ILE A 75 -37.28 23.00 11.50
CA ILE A 75 -36.29 21.92 11.34
C ILE A 75 -36.89 20.60 11.82
N GLU A 76 -37.59 20.58 12.95
CA GLU A 76 -38.30 19.39 13.43
C GLU A 76 -39.40 18.94 12.46
N ALA A 77 -40.18 19.87 11.91
CA ALA A 77 -41.17 19.57 10.88
C ALA A 77 -40.55 19.05 9.57
N LEU A 78 -39.31 19.46 9.26
CA LEU A 78 -38.54 18.93 8.13
C LEU A 78 -38.03 17.51 8.43
N ALA A 79 -37.50 17.28 9.63
CA ALA A 79 -36.97 15.98 10.06
C ALA A 79 -38.07 14.91 10.06
N THR A 80 -39.23 15.20 10.68
CA THR A 80 -40.39 14.29 10.70
C THR A 80 -40.90 13.95 9.29
N ARG A 81 -40.95 14.94 8.39
CA ARG A 81 -41.35 14.71 6.99
C ARG A 81 -40.33 13.85 6.24
N MET A 82 -39.04 14.01 6.53
CA MET A 82 -37.97 13.20 5.93
C MET A 82 -38.04 11.75 6.41
N GLU A 83 -38.22 11.52 7.72
CA GLU A 83 -38.40 10.19 8.29
C GLU A 83 -39.64 9.48 7.72
N SER A 84 -40.76 10.21 7.57
CA SER A 84 -41.97 9.66 6.94
C SER A 84 -41.72 9.18 5.50
N ARG A 85 -40.97 9.97 4.69
CA ARG A 85 -40.64 9.60 3.32
C ARG A 85 -39.65 8.44 3.26
N ASP A 86 -38.65 8.41 4.15
CA ASP A 86 -37.72 7.29 4.24
C ASP A 86 -38.47 5.99 4.58
N GLN A 87 -39.44 6.06 5.49
CA GLN A 87 -40.27 4.91 5.85
C GLN A 87 -41.16 4.45 4.69
N GLU A 88 -41.77 5.38 3.94
CA GLU A 88 -42.55 5.08 2.72
C GLU A 88 -41.70 4.37 1.67
N VAL A 89 -40.50 4.91 1.37
CA VAL A 89 -39.56 4.31 0.41
C VAL A 89 -39.12 2.92 0.87
N ARG A 90 -38.86 2.72 2.17
CA ARG A 90 -38.53 1.40 2.72
C ARG A 90 -39.67 0.41 2.56
N GLN A 91 -40.92 0.84 2.74
CA GLN A 91 -42.10 0.00 2.53
C GLN A 91 -42.27 -0.37 1.05
N GLU A 92 -42.15 0.59 0.13
CA GLU A 92 -42.20 0.32 -1.31
C GLU A 92 -41.08 -0.64 -1.75
N LEU A 93 -39.86 -0.44 -1.25
CA LEU A 93 -38.73 -1.34 -1.51
C LEU A 93 -38.98 -2.75 -0.97
N ALA A 94 -39.61 -2.88 0.21
CA ALA A 94 -39.97 -4.18 0.77
C ALA A 94 -40.99 -4.91 -0.10
N ILE A 95 -42.01 -4.20 -0.61
CA ILE A 95 -43.01 -4.75 -1.54
C ILE A 95 -42.34 -5.19 -2.84
N TYR A 96 -41.51 -4.33 -3.42
CA TYR A 96 -40.78 -4.65 -4.66
C TYR A 96 -39.89 -5.87 -4.47
N LYS A 97 -39.13 -5.92 -3.37
CA LYS A 97 -38.28 -7.07 -3.02
C LYS A 97 -39.09 -8.36 -2.85
N ALA A 98 -40.25 -8.30 -2.21
CA ALA A 98 -41.13 -9.45 -2.05
C ALA A 98 -41.69 -9.93 -3.40
N ALA A 99 -42.15 -9.01 -4.26
CA ALA A 99 -42.67 -9.33 -5.59
C ALA A 99 -41.59 -9.91 -6.51
N VAL A 100 -40.39 -9.34 -6.51
CA VAL A 100 -39.24 -9.87 -7.25
C VAL A 100 -38.83 -11.24 -6.73
N SER A 101 -38.73 -11.42 -5.41
CA SER A 101 -38.39 -12.72 -4.82
C SER A 101 -39.44 -13.78 -5.18
N ALA A 102 -40.73 -13.46 -5.08
CA ALA A 102 -41.82 -14.36 -5.48
C ALA A 102 -41.76 -14.71 -6.98
N ARG A 103 -41.46 -13.73 -7.85
CA ARG A 103 -41.26 -13.98 -9.29
C ARG A 103 -40.08 -14.91 -9.53
N VAL A 104 -38.93 -14.66 -8.87
CA VAL A 104 -37.74 -15.52 -8.98
C VAL A 104 -38.07 -16.94 -8.54
N MET A 105 -38.75 -17.11 -7.40
CA MET A 105 -39.18 -18.41 -6.90
C MET A 105 -40.12 -19.12 -7.89
N ALA A 106 -41.12 -18.42 -8.43
CA ALA A 106 -42.04 -18.98 -9.43
C ALA A 106 -41.32 -19.40 -10.72
N THR A 107 -40.29 -18.67 -11.15
CA THR A 107 -39.46 -19.07 -12.29
C THR A 107 -38.50 -20.22 -11.97
N GLN A 108 -37.97 -20.28 -10.73
CA GLN A 108 -37.11 -21.37 -10.28
C GLN A 108 -37.87 -22.68 -10.14
N GLU A 109 -39.12 -22.64 -9.69
CA GLU A 109 -39.99 -23.81 -9.56
C GLU A 109 -40.41 -24.36 -10.93
N ALA A 110 -40.53 -23.50 -11.94
CA ALA A 110 -40.78 -23.90 -13.33
C ALA A 110 -39.52 -24.47 -14.04
N SER A 111 -38.32 -24.24 -13.51
CA SER A 111 -37.05 -24.59 -14.16
C SER A 111 -36.15 -25.51 -13.33
N ARG A 112 -36.69 -26.33 -12.41
CA ARG A 112 -35.93 -27.39 -11.75
C ARG A 112 -35.55 -28.52 -12.72
N VAL A 113 -34.70 -28.18 -13.68
CA VAL A 113 -33.74 -29.12 -14.23
C VAL A 113 -32.65 -29.20 -13.18
N GLU A 114 -32.54 -30.32 -12.48
CA GLU A 114 -31.37 -30.59 -11.66
C GLU A 114 -30.15 -30.51 -12.59
N VAL A 115 -29.40 -29.41 -12.48
CA VAL A 115 -28.18 -29.23 -13.26
C VAL A 115 -27.20 -30.31 -12.76
N PRO A 116 -26.81 -31.27 -13.60
CA PRO A 116 -25.90 -32.32 -13.17
C PRO A 116 -24.60 -31.68 -12.70
N LYS A 117 -24.13 -32.09 -11.53
CA LYS A 117 -22.82 -31.63 -11.04
C LYS A 117 -21.74 -31.97 -12.07
N PRO A 118 -20.84 -31.02 -12.38
CA PRO A 118 -19.71 -31.27 -13.27
C PRO A 118 -18.90 -32.49 -12.82
N HIS A 119 -18.31 -33.17 -13.78
CA HIS A 119 -17.44 -34.31 -13.48
C HIS A 119 -16.26 -33.89 -12.61
N ARG A 120 -15.89 -34.78 -11.69
CA ARG A 120 -14.68 -34.68 -10.85
C ARG A 120 -13.45 -34.49 -11.73
N PHE A 121 -12.64 -33.48 -11.44
CA PHE A 121 -11.34 -33.31 -12.07
C PHE A 121 -10.40 -34.44 -11.61
N SER A 122 -9.83 -35.20 -12.56
CA SER A 122 -9.02 -36.38 -12.22
C SER A 122 -7.65 -36.02 -11.63
N GLY A 123 -7.20 -34.77 -11.78
CA GLY A 123 -5.88 -34.31 -11.38
C GLY A 123 -4.78 -34.64 -12.39
N ASN A 124 -5.13 -35.14 -13.57
CA ASN A 124 -4.17 -35.42 -14.64
C ASN A 124 -3.70 -34.14 -15.34
N ARG A 125 -2.48 -34.17 -15.88
CA ARG A 125 -1.91 -33.08 -16.69
C ARG A 125 -2.39 -33.17 -18.14
N ASP A 126 -3.69 -32.97 -18.33
CA ASP A 126 -4.32 -32.91 -19.64
C ASP A 126 -4.95 -31.52 -19.81
N ALA A 127 -4.41 -30.75 -20.77
CA ALA A 127 -4.91 -29.40 -21.08
C ALA A 127 -6.39 -29.42 -21.45
N LYS A 128 -6.81 -30.43 -22.22
CA LYS A 128 -8.19 -30.58 -22.70
C LYS A 128 -9.11 -30.95 -21.55
N GLU A 129 -8.70 -31.85 -20.67
CA GLU A 129 -9.49 -32.21 -19.49
C GLU A 129 -9.65 -31.00 -18.55
N LEU A 130 -8.57 -30.24 -18.34
CA LEU A 130 -8.58 -29.08 -17.46
C LEU A 130 -9.40 -27.92 -18.02
N ASP A 131 -9.27 -27.61 -19.31
CA ASP A 131 -10.08 -26.57 -19.95
C ASP A 131 -11.56 -26.97 -20.00
N ASN A 132 -11.86 -28.25 -20.28
CA ASN A 132 -13.23 -28.78 -20.19
C ASN A 132 -13.80 -28.66 -18.77
N PHE A 133 -13.01 -29.02 -17.75
CA PHE A 133 -13.42 -28.90 -16.35
C PHE A 133 -13.76 -27.47 -15.97
N LEU A 134 -12.87 -26.52 -16.27
CA LEU A 134 -13.09 -25.10 -15.98
C LEU A 134 -14.33 -24.57 -16.70
N TRP A 135 -14.50 -24.94 -17.97
CA TRP A 135 -15.65 -24.55 -18.76
C TRP A 135 -16.97 -25.09 -18.18
N HIS A 136 -17.00 -26.37 -17.79
CA HIS A 136 -18.18 -26.98 -17.17
C HIS A 136 -18.50 -26.38 -15.81
N MET A 137 -17.49 -26.00 -15.03
CA MET A 137 -17.67 -25.33 -13.74
C MET A 137 -18.25 -23.92 -13.90
N GLU A 138 -17.76 -23.14 -14.86
CA GLU A 138 -18.31 -21.80 -15.16
C GLU A 138 -19.78 -21.90 -15.60
N ARG A 139 -20.09 -22.84 -16.51
CA ARG A 139 -21.47 -23.13 -16.92
C ARG A 139 -22.36 -23.55 -15.76
N TYR A 140 -21.84 -24.36 -14.84
CA TYR A 140 -22.57 -24.80 -13.66
C TYR A 140 -22.86 -23.64 -12.72
N PHE A 141 -21.87 -22.78 -12.41
CA PHE A 141 -22.06 -21.61 -11.57
C PHE A 141 -23.05 -20.60 -12.17
N GLU A 142 -23.00 -20.38 -13.48
CA GLU A 142 -24.01 -19.60 -14.20
C GLU A 142 -25.41 -20.21 -14.06
N ALA A 143 -25.53 -21.53 -14.21
CA ALA A 143 -26.82 -22.22 -14.16
C ALA A 143 -27.45 -22.22 -12.75
N ILE A 144 -26.63 -22.24 -11.69
CA ILE A 144 -27.11 -22.09 -10.30
C ILE A 144 -27.17 -20.64 -9.83
N ALA A 145 -26.93 -19.67 -10.73
CA ALA A 145 -26.86 -18.24 -10.45
C ALA A 145 -25.91 -17.86 -9.29
N LEU A 146 -24.79 -18.58 -9.15
CA LEU A 146 -23.77 -18.30 -8.13
C LEU A 146 -22.82 -17.23 -8.64
N THR A 147 -23.02 -15.98 -8.20
CA THR A 147 -22.23 -14.82 -8.63
C THR A 147 -21.13 -14.43 -7.65
N ASP A 148 -21.19 -14.89 -6.40
CA ASP A 148 -20.20 -14.57 -5.37
C ASP A 148 -18.89 -15.35 -5.59
N GLU A 149 -17.78 -14.62 -5.75
CA GLU A 149 -16.50 -15.23 -6.10
C GLU A 149 -15.92 -16.08 -4.97
N ALA A 150 -16.08 -15.64 -3.72
CA ALA A 150 -15.64 -16.40 -2.55
C ALA A 150 -16.43 -17.72 -2.43
N ALA A 151 -17.75 -17.69 -2.67
CA ALA A 151 -18.59 -18.89 -2.68
C ALA A 151 -18.25 -19.85 -3.83
N LYS A 152 -17.88 -19.35 -5.03
CA LYS A 152 -17.40 -20.21 -6.13
C LYS A 152 -16.11 -20.95 -5.75
N VAL A 153 -15.17 -20.25 -5.11
CA VAL A 153 -13.91 -20.85 -4.63
C VAL A 153 -14.17 -21.84 -3.49
N CYS A 154 -14.99 -21.49 -2.50
CA CYS A 154 -15.42 -22.40 -1.42
C CYS A 154 -16.14 -23.65 -1.93
N HIS A 155 -16.89 -23.54 -3.04
CA HIS A 155 -17.53 -24.70 -3.66
C HIS A 155 -16.50 -25.68 -4.26
N MET A 156 -15.30 -25.20 -4.63
CA MET A 156 -14.21 -26.03 -5.15
C MET A 156 -13.25 -26.53 -4.07
N GLU A 157 -13.14 -25.83 -2.94
CA GLU A 157 -12.13 -26.06 -1.92
C GLU A 157 -12.80 -26.31 -0.57
N LYS A 158 -12.81 -27.58 -0.14
CA LYS A 158 -13.59 -27.99 1.03
C LYS A 158 -12.98 -27.68 2.39
N ASP A 159 -11.87 -26.95 2.53
CA ASP A 159 -11.40 -26.58 3.89
C ASP A 159 -10.25 -25.57 4.07
N ILE A 160 -9.62 -24.96 3.06
CA ILE A 160 -8.49 -24.05 3.34
C ILE A 160 -8.36 -22.95 2.30
N CYS A 161 -8.70 -21.71 2.64
CA CYS A 161 -8.70 -20.60 1.69
C CYS A 161 -7.43 -19.74 1.82
N THR A 162 -6.62 -19.67 0.76
CA THR A 162 -5.71 -18.52 0.52
C THR A 162 -5.94 -17.86 -0.83
N ILE A 163 -6.98 -18.28 -1.56
CA ILE A 163 -7.39 -17.78 -2.87
C ILE A 163 -8.76 -17.12 -2.69
N GLU A 164 -8.88 -15.84 -3.00
CA GLU A 164 -10.10 -15.05 -2.72
C GLU A 164 -11.03 -14.92 -3.93
N THR A 165 -10.53 -15.18 -5.15
CA THR A 165 -11.29 -14.98 -6.39
C THR A 165 -11.26 -16.20 -7.31
N TRP A 166 -12.30 -16.35 -8.13
CA TRP A 166 -12.39 -17.40 -9.13
C TRP A 166 -11.29 -17.29 -10.19
N GLU A 167 -10.91 -16.07 -10.59
CA GLU A 167 -9.79 -15.81 -11.50
C GLU A 167 -8.46 -16.31 -10.93
N ASP A 168 -8.23 -16.08 -9.64
CA ASP A 168 -7.03 -16.54 -8.96
C ASP A 168 -6.99 -18.06 -8.86
N PHE A 169 -8.14 -18.70 -8.62
CA PHE A 169 -8.28 -20.14 -8.66
C PHE A 169 -7.98 -20.69 -10.06
N LYS A 170 -8.58 -20.13 -11.12
CA LYS A 170 -8.33 -20.50 -12.52
C LYS A 170 -6.85 -20.40 -12.88
N ARG A 171 -6.18 -19.34 -12.43
CA ARG A 171 -4.74 -19.14 -12.65
C ARG A 171 -3.91 -20.19 -11.92
N GLU A 172 -4.24 -20.46 -10.66
CA GLU A 172 -3.48 -21.40 -9.83
C GLU A 172 -3.67 -22.86 -10.28
N ILE A 173 -4.90 -23.28 -10.60
CA ILE A 173 -5.16 -24.64 -11.11
C ILE A 173 -4.49 -24.86 -12.48
N LYS A 174 -4.50 -23.86 -13.37
CA LYS A 174 -3.75 -23.91 -14.63
C LYS A 174 -2.24 -23.99 -14.39
N ARG A 175 -1.69 -23.22 -13.45
CA ARG A 175 -0.26 -23.31 -13.10
C ARG A 175 0.18 -24.71 -12.66
N GLN A 176 -0.71 -25.45 -12.01
CA GLN A 176 -0.40 -26.72 -11.34
C GLN A 176 -0.66 -27.94 -12.23
N PHE A 177 -1.72 -27.87 -13.04
CA PHE A 177 -2.25 -29.02 -13.79
C PHE A 177 -2.26 -28.84 -15.31
N TYR A 178 -2.03 -27.63 -15.84
CA TYR A 178 -1.80 -27.49 -17.28
C TYR A 178 -0.47 -28.20 -17.64
N PRO A 179 -0.39 -28.93 -18.77
CA PRO A 179 0.87 -29.46 -19.27
C PRO A 179 1.93 -28.37 -19.29
N GLU A 180 3.16 -28.71 -18.92
CA GLU A 180 4.26 -27.73 -18.90
C GLU A 180 4.43 -27.11 -20.28
N ASP A 181 4.09 -25.81 -20.39
CA ASP A 181 4.45 -25.01 -21.56
C ASP A 181 5.97 -25.07 -21.70
N VAL A 182 6.44 -25.54 -22.85
CA VAL A 182 7.86 -25.71 -23.18
C VAL A 182 8.59 -24.39 -22.93
N ALA A 183 7.97 -23.24 -23.24
CA ALA A 183 8.54 -21.93 -22.98
C ALA A 183 8.63 -21.59 -21.47
N TYR A 184 7.66 -22.02 -20.67
CA TYR A 184 7.71 -21.84 -19.21
C TYR A 184 8.82 -22.69 -18.58
N LEU A 185 8.94 -23.96 -18.99
CA LEU A 185 9.99 -24.85 -18.51
C LEU A 185 11.37 -24.36 -18.94
N ALA A 186 11.51 -23.93 -20.20
CA ALA A 186 12.74 -23.35 -20.71
C ALA A 186 13.16 -22.10 -19.93
N ARG A 187 12.23 -21.18 -19.63
CA ARG A 187 12.51 -19.99 -18.78
C ARG A 187 12.89 -20.36 -17.34
N LYS A 188 12.29 -21.42 -16.79
CA LYS A 188 12.62 -21.92 -15.44
C LYS A 188 14.02 -22.54 -15.42
N ASN A 189 14.38 -23.30 -16.45
CA ASN A 189 15.70 -23.91 -16.58
C ASN A 189 16.78 -22.87 -16.87
N MET A 190 16.49 -21.86 -17.71
CA MET A 190 17.34 -20.69 -17.96
C MET A 190 17.77 -20.01 -16.65
N ARG A 191 16.83 -19.74 -15.73
CA ARG A 191 17.16 -19.11 -14.43
C ARG A 191 17.97 -19.99 -13.48
N ARG A 192 18.02 -21.30 -13.71
CA ARG A 192 18.72 -22.28 -12.86
C ARG A 192 20.01 -22.80 -13.47
N LEU A 193 20.24 -22.53 -14.75
CA LEU A 193 21.45 -22.91 -15.43
C LEU A 193 22.61 -22.13 -14.81
N LYS A 194 23.68 -22.81 -14.41
CA LYS A 194 24.90 -22.17 -13.91
C LYS A 194 26.08 -22.82 -14.62
N HIS A 195 27.11 -22.03 -14.92
CA HIS A 195 28.33 -22.55 -15.50
C HIS A 195 29.13 -23.32 -14.45
N THR A 196 29.06 -24.65 -14.51
CA THR A 196 29.72 -25.56 -13.55
C THR A 196 30.78 -26.46 -14.18
N GLY A 197 31.07 -26.28 -15.48
CA GLY A 197 31.90 -27.19 -16.28
C GLY A 197 32.58 -26.50 -17.47
N SER A 198 32.60 -27.12 -18.65
CA SER A 198 33.13 -26.47 -19.85
C SER A 198 32.20 -25.35 -20.34
N ILE A 199 32.78 -24.22 -20.74
CA ILE A 199 32.02 -23.12 -21.35
C ILE A 199 31.22 -23.58 -22.58
N ARG A 200 31.77 -24.53 -23.34
CA ARG A 200 31.13 -25.09 -24.53
C ARG A 200 29.83 -25.83 -24.21
N ASP A 201 29.80 -26.59 -23.13
CA ASP A 201 28.63 -27.37 -22.72
C ASP A 201 27.53 -26.45 -22.15
N TYR A 202 27.94 -25.44 -21.38
CA TYR A 202 27.03 -24.40 -20.89
C TYR A 202 26.42 -23.58 -22.01
N VAL A 203 27.21 -23.11 -22.98
CA VAL A 203 26.71 -22.37 -24.15
C VAL A 203 25.73 -23.23 -24.96
N LYS A 204 26.00 -24.55 -25.08
CA LYS A 204 25.11 -25.48 -25.77
C LYS A 204 23.76 -25.63 -25.06
N GLU A 205 23.76 -25.81 -23.74
CA GLU A 205 22.53 -25.90 -22.94
C GLU A 205 21.76 -24.58 -22.90
N PHE A 206 22.44 -23.46 -22.72
CA PHE A 206 21.85 -22.13 -22.77
C PHE A 206 21.19 -21.87 -24.13
N SER A 207 21.87 -22.23 -25.23
CA SER A 207 21.35 -22.05 -26.59
C SER A 207 20.14 -22.93 -26.89
N SER A 208 20.09 -24.15 -26.37
CA SER A 208 18.90 -25.01 -26.49
C SER A 208 17.68 -24.34 -25.83
N LEU A 209 17.87 -23.76 -24.65
CA LEU A 209 16.79 -23.08 -23.92
C LEU A 209 16.37 -21.77 -24.57
N MET A 210 17.28 -21.05 -25.25
CA MET A 210 16.95 -19.86 -26.05
C MET A 210 15.96 -20.21 -27.16
N LEU A 211 16.21 -21.31 -27.89
CA LEU A 211 15.38 -21.74 -29.01
C LEU A 211 13.96 -22.17 -28.58
N GLU A 212 13.81 -22.63 -27.34
CA GLU A 212 12.53 -23.02 -26.75
C GLU A 212 11.68 -21.81 -26.28
N ILE A 213 12.21 -20.57 -26.34
CA ILE A 213 11.52 -19.35 -25.85
C ILE A 213 11.35 -18.33 -27.00
N PRO A 214 10.23 -18.34 -27.73
CA PRO A 214 10.09 -17.60 -29.00
C PRO A 214 10.02 -16.06 -28.88
N ASN A 215 9.96 -15.48 -27.68
CA ASN A 215 9.81 -14.03 -27.45
C ASN A 215 10.72 -13.51 -26.30
N MET A 216 12.01 -13.85 -26.33
CA MET A 216 12.99 -13.37 -25.34
C MET A 216 13.72 -12.13 -25.87
N THR A 217 13.83 -11.07 -25.06
CA THR A 217 14.55 -9.84 -25.47
C THR A 217 16.05 -10.04 -25.37
N GLU A 218 16.83 -9.31 -26.19
CA GLU A 218 18.30 -9.37 -26.16
C GLU A 218 18.87 -8.98 -24.78
N GLU A 219 18.21 -8.05 -24.10
CA GLU A 219 18.53 -7.61 -22.74
C GLU A 219 18.30 -8.71 -21.70
N GLU A 220 17.17 -9.43 -21.79
CA GLU A 220 16.88 -10.58 -20.92
C GLU A 220 17.86 -11.73 -21.18
N LEU A 221 18.23 -11.95 -22.45
CA LEU A 221 19.20 -12.94 -22.87
C LEU A 221 20.58 -12.68 -22.24
N LEU A 222 21.07 -11.45 -22.41
CA LEU A 222 22.39 -11.03 -21.95
C LEU A 222 22.46 -11.05 -20.43
N PHE A 223 21.41 -10.55 -19.75
CA PHE A 223 21.32 -10.56 -18.30
C PHE A 223 21.38 -11.99 -17.74
N ASN A 224 20.57 -12.91 -18.28
CA ASN A 224 20.57 -14.30 -17.84
C ASN A 224 21.90 -14.98 -18.16
N PHE A 225 22.49 -14.73 -19.33
CA PHE A 225 23.78 -15.32 -19.70
C PHE A 225 24.90 -14.88 -18.75
N MET A 226 24.98 -13.60 -18.43
CA MET A 226 25.99 -13.03 -17.53
C MET A 226 25.80 -13.46 -16.06
N ASP A 227 24.56 -13.44 -15.54
CA ASP A 227 24.26 -13.87 -14.17
C ASP A 227 24.55 -15.37 -13.95
N ASN A 228 24.38 -16.17 -15.00
CA ASN A 228 24.62 -17.60 -14.95
C ASN A 228 26.08 -18.01 -15.14
N LEU A 229 26.90 -17.12 -15.72
CA LEU A 229 28.36 -17.25 -15.78
C LEU A 229 29.03 -16.90 -14.44
N GLN A 230 28.50 -15.92 -13.70
CA GLN A 230 29.11 -15.42 -12.46
C GLN A 230 28.90 -16.33 -11.23
N GLY A 231 28.29 -17.52 -11.40
CA GLY A 231 28.04 -18.49 -10.33
C GLY A 231 29.21 -19.41 -9.97
N GLY A 232 30.34 -19.33 -10.69
CA GLY A 232 31.57 -20.07 -10.39
C GLY A 232 32.75 -19.12 -10.39
N ASP A 233 33.46 -19.05 -9.26
CA ASP A 233 34.72 -18.32 -8.99
C ASP A 233 35.12 -17.25 -10.02
N SER A 234 34.79 -15.99 -9.72
CA SER A 234 35.27 -14.78 -10.38
C SER A 234 36.77 -14.51 -10.14
N SER A 235 37.59 -15.55 -10.02
CA SER A 235 39.03 -15.48 -9.83
C SER A 235 39.76 -16.27 -10.92
N LYS A 236 39.31 -16.15 -12.18
CA LYS A 236 40.10 -16.56 -13.35
C LYS A 236 39.60 -15.98 -14.67
N ILE A 237 39.38 -14.67 -14.72
CA ILE A 237 39.33 -13.93 -15.99
C ILE A 237 40.25 -12.72 -15.85
N GLU A 238 41.54 -13.01 -15.65
CA GLU A 238 42.62 -12.03 -15.77
C GLU A 238 43.90 -12.80 -16.11
N SER A 239 43.93 -13.37 -17.31
CA SER A 239 45.16 -13.87 -17.93
C SER A 239 44.95 -13.92 -19.44
N LEU A 240 44.67 -12.77 -20.03
CA LEU A 240 44.80 -12.56 -21.47
C LEU A 240 45.54 -11.25 -21.75
N GLU A 241 46.64 -11.01 -21.05
CA GLU A 241 47.69 -10.10 -21.47
C GLU A 241 49.01 -10.72 -20.99
N ASP A 242 49.68 -11.44 -21.88
CA ASP A 242 51.14 -11.55 -21.96
C ASP A 242 51.48 -12.38 -23.19
N SER A 243 51.48 -11.71 -24.33
CA SER A 243 52.13 -12.22 -25.54
C SER A 243 53.50 -11.58 -25.60
N HIS A 244 54.57 -12.32 -25.29
CA HIS A 244 55.89 -12.15 -25.94
C HIS A 244 56.83 -13.35 -25.70
N ALA A 245 57.50 -13.74 -26.80
CA ALA A 245 58.80 -14.42 -26.94
C ALA A 245 58.87 -15.97 -27.10
N MET A 246 59.12 -16.34 -28.36
CA MET A 246 60.03 -17.38 -28.92
C MET A 246 60.39 -18.64 -28.13
N GLY A 247 60.31 -19.78 -28.83
CA GLY A 247 61.20 -20.93 -28.60
C GLY A 247 60.60 -22.25 -29.06
N GLY A 248 61.09 -22.80 -30.16
CA GLY A 248 60.57 -24.01 -30.80
C GLY A 248 60.91 -25.33 -30.10
N GLY A 249 60.39 -26.42 -30.68
CA GLY A 249 60.76 -27.79 -30.34
C GLY A 249 59.61 -28.77 -30.64
N ASP A 250 59.87 -29.70 -31.55
CA ASP A 250 59.00 -30.76 -32.07
C ASP A 250 58.46 -31.76 -31.03
N GLU A 251 57.49 -32.55 -31.53
CA GLU A 251 57.18 -33.96 -31.22
C GLU A 251 55.86 -34.31 -30.49
N VAL A 252 55.17 -35.26 -31.13
CA VAL A 252 53.91 -35.97 -30.82
C VAL A 252 54.33 -37.43 -30.49
N PRO A 253 53.50 -38.37 -30.00
CA PRO A 253 52.55 -38.45 -28.86
C PRO A 253 52.85 -39.68 -27.95
N ARG A 254 52.10 -39.90 -26.85
CA ARG A 254 51.40 -41.17 -26.51
C ARG A 254 50.97 -41.26 -25.05
N ASP A 255 49.66 -41.41 -24.89
CA ASP A 255 48.95 -42.56 -24.33
C ASP A 255 49.34 -43.24 -23.00
N HIS A 256 48.27 -43.35 -22.20
CA HIS A 256 47.83 -44.48 -21.38
C HIS A 256 48.31 -44.62 -19.93
N ASN A 257 47.26 -44.57 -19.09
CA ASN A 257 46.96 -45.43 -17.94
C ASN A 257 47.24 -44.93 -16.51
N ALA A 258 46.11 -44.77 -15.82
CA ALA A 258 45.84 -44.86 -14.38
C ALA A 258 46.54 -46.08 -13.71
N PRO A 259 46.54 -46.29 -12.35
CA PRO A 259 45.53 -45.80 -11.40
C PRO A 259 45.93 -45.60 -9.90
N LYS A 260 44.92 -45.19 -9.11
CA LYS A 260 44.62 -45.56 -7.70
C LYS A 260 45.25 -44.81 -6.50
N LYS A 261 44.31 -44.20 -5.75
CA LYS A 261 44.03 -44.27 -4.29
C LYS A 261 45.03 -43.70 -3.25
N GLY A 262 44.46 -42.88 -2.36
CA GLY A 262 44.92 -42.65 -0.98
C GLY A 262 44.48 -41.27 -0.49
N SER A 263 43.29 -41.11 0.11
CA SER A 263 43.00 -41.29 1.55
C SER A 263 43.74 -40.32 2.49
N GLY A 264 43.07 -39.20 2.78
CA GLY A 264 42.89 -38.66 4.14
C GLY A 264 44.05 -37.93 4.82
N LYS A 265 43.88 -36.63 5.10
CA LYS A 265 43.72 -36.09 6.47
C LYS A 265 43.47 -34.58 6.46
N THR A 266 42.53 -34.19 7.31
CA THR A 266 42.18 -32.83 7.72
C THR A 266 43.29 -32.19 8.56
N SER A 267 43.52 -30.89 8.36
CA SER A 267 43.98 -30.01 9.44
C SER A 267 43.36 -28.62 9.29
N ASN A 268 42.68 -28.19 10.35
CA ASN A 268 41.97 -26.94 10.52
C ASN A 268 42.88 -25.71 10.37
N VAL A 269 42.39 -24.68 9.69
CA VAL A 269 42.57 -23.28 10.11
C VAL A 269 41.24 -22.57 9.94
N ARG A 270 40.68 -22.12 11.07
CA ARG A 270 39.60 -21.14 11.14
C ARG A 270 40.21 -19.76 11.00
N GLU A 271 39.66 -18.93 10.13
CA GLU A 271 39.55 -17.49 10.38
C GLU A 271 38.32 -16.97 9.66
N GLY A 272 37.40 -16.40 10.43
CA GLY A 272 36.07 -15.99 9.96
C GLY A 272 36.07 -14.59 9.37
N ARG A 273 35.04 -14.32 8.56
CA ARG A 273 34.31 -13.04 8.55
C ARG A 273 33.00 -13.17 7.80
N ASP A 274 31.93 -12.95 8.56
CA ASP A 274 30.65 -12.33 8.21
C ASP A 274 29.83 -12.93 7.06
N LYS A 275 28.99 -13.90 7.47
CA LYS A 275 27.81 -14.36 6.74
C LYS A 275 26.79 -13.21 6.60
N ALA A 276 26.73 -12.59 5.43
CA ALA A 276 25.48 -11.98 4.98
C ALA A 276 24.58 -13.11 4.50
N GLU A 277 23.52 -13.42 5.25
CA GLU A 277 22.47 -14.36 4.85
C GLU A 277 21.87 -13.89 3.52
N ARG A 278 22.32 -14.50 2.42
CA ARG A 278 21.62 -14.46 1.14
C ARG A 278 20.29 -15.16 1.38
N LYS A 279 19.23 -14.38 1.60
CA LYS A 279 17.86 -14.89 1.66
C LYS A 279 17.56 -15.58 0.33
N GLU A 280 17.79 -16.89 0.32
CA GLU A 280 17.34 -17.80 -0.71
C GLU A 280 15.82 -17.58 -0.83
N PHE A 281 15.40 -16.93 -1.91
CA PHE A 281 13.98 -16.77 -2.21
C PHE A 281 13.47 -18.14 -2.67
N THR A 282 13.29 -19.03 -1.70
CA THR A 282 12.47 -20.22 -1.87
C THR A 282 11.06 -19.70 -2.13
N PRO A 283 10.48 -19.94 -3.33
CA PRO A 283 9.04 -19.78 -3.46
C PRO A 283 8.47 -20.68 -2.37
N LYS A 284 7.69 -20.12 -1.43
CA LYS A 284 6.97 -20.94 -0.44
C LYS A 284 6.04 -21.85 -1.27
N ILE A 285 6.50 -23.05 -1.59
CA ILE A 285 5.71 -24.07 -2.27
C ILE A 285 4.62 -24.41 -1.27
N LYS A 286 3.48 -23.74 -1.37
CA LYS A 286 2.31 -24.02 -0.55
C LYS A 286 1.32 -24.79 -1.38
N CYS A 287 0.95 -25.97 -0.90
CA CYS A 287 -0.13 -26.75 -1.43
C CYS A 287 -1.43 -26.03 -1.08
N PHE A 288 -2.18 -25.52 -2.07
CA PHE A 288 -3.45 -24.87 -1.75
C PHE A 288 -4.45 -25.83 -1.07
N LEU A 289 -4.39 -27.13 -1.37
CA LEU A 289 -5.27 -28.15 -0.75
C LEU A 289 -5.02 -28.39 0.75
N CYS A 290 -3.82 -28.09 1.28
CA CYS A 290 -3.47 -28.47 2.65
C CYS A 290 -2.46 -27.55 3.35
N ASP A 291 -2.12 -26.41 2.74
CA ASP A 291 -1.05 -25.47 3.11
C ASP A 291 0.34 -26.10 3.37
N GLY A 292 0.57 -27.32 2.89
CA GLY A 292 1.82 -28.06 3.09
C GLY A 292 2.95 -27.63 2.14
N PRO A 293 4.22 -27.96 2.47
CA PRO A 293 5.40 -27.56 1.68
C PRO A 293 5.59 -28.40 0.40
N HIS A 294 4.56 -28.54 -0.42
CA HIS A 294 4.54 -29.37 -1.63
C HIS A 294 3.57 -28.82 -2.68
N TRP A 295 3.69 -29.25 -3.94
CA TRP A 295 2.73 -28.87 -4.98
C TRP A 295 1.42 -29.61 -4.77
N ALA A 296 0.27 -29.03 -5.14
CA ALA A 296 -1.02 -29.69 -4.95
C ALA A 296 -1.13 -31.05 -5.67
N ARG A 297 -0.41 -31.22 -6.80
CA ARG A 297 -0.23 -32.50 -7.52
C ARG A 297 0.45 -33.59 -6.68
N ASP A 298 1.30 -33.21 -5.74
CA ASP A 298 2.05 -34.11 -4.88
C ASP A 298 1.32 -34.30 -3.54
N CYS A 299 0.17 -33.64 -3.36
CA CYS A 299 -0.61 -33.71 -2.14
C CYS A 299 -1.24 -35.11 -1.98
N PRO A 300 -1.02 -35.79 -0.85
CA PRO A 300 -1.72 -37.04 -0.54
C PRO A 300 -3.25 -36.89 -0.53
N LYS A 301 -3.74 -35.66 -0.27
CA LYS A 301 -5.16 -35.30 -0.29
C LYS A 301 -5.68 -34.90 -1.68
N ARG A 302 -4.88 -34.95 -2.76
CA ARG A 302 -5.32 -34.53 -4.12
C ARG A 302 -6.54 -35.29 -4.64
N LYS A 303 -6.80 -36.50 -4.12
CA LYS A 303 -8.02 -37.27 -4.39
C LYS A 303 -9.31 -36.58 -3.87
N ALA A 304 -9.17 -35.50 -3.11
CA ALA A 304 -10.25 -34.67 -2.58
C ALA A 304 -10.62 -33.48 -3.47
N LEU A 305 -10.04 -33.32 -4.67
CA LEU A 305 -10.61 -32.43 -5.70
C LEU A 305 -11.95 -33.01 -6.20
N MET A 306 -13.00 -32.78 -5.40
CA MET A 306 -14.46 -32.73 -5.65
C MET A 306 -15.15 -33.79 -6.51
N PRO A 307 -16.38 -34.19 -6.18
CA PRO A 307 -17.51 -33.72 -6.98
C PRO A 307 -18.23 -32.56 -6.31
#